data_AF-A0A2M8NZY6-F1
#
_entry.id   AF-A0A2M8NZY6-F1
#
_cell.length_a   1.000
_cell.length_b   1.000
_cell.length_c   1.000
_cell.angle_alpha   90.00
_cell.angle_beta   90.00
_cell.angle_gamma   90.00
#
_symmetry.space_group_name_H-M   'P 1'
#
loop_
_entity.id
_entity.type
_entity.pdbx_description
1 polymer ?
#
loop_
_entity_poly.entity_id
_entity_poly.type
_entity_poly.pdbx_seq_one_letter_code
_entity_poly.pdbx_strand_id
1 'polypeptide(L)'
;MPNILQLWQISPEELTEIIDENPSLRGFLIGYISEYKLRHLIKSHPDVQSIHKPDDHDRSVKGNLIVQYRGHTFILEVKSLQKNSIYLSGDRLFGTVQVDASDKRTVRFA
;
A
#
# COMPACT_ATOMS: atom_id res chain seq x y z
N MET A 1 -1.35 -24.28 -10.97
CA MET A 1 -2.28 -23.35 -11.64
C MET A 1 -1.46 -22.44 -12.53
N PRO A 2 -1.94 -22.10 -13.75
CA PRO A 2 -1.28 -21.09 -14.58
C PRO A 2 -1.23 -19.75 -13.85
N ASN A 3 -0.16 -18.98 -14.08
CA ASN A 3 -0.07 -17.61 -13.58
C ASN A 3 -0.91 -16.66 -14.46
N ILE A 4 -1.05 -15.41 -14.01
CA ILE A 4 -1.90 -14.44 -14.69
C ILE A 4 -1.46 -14.14 -16.14
N LEU A 5 -0.16 -14.12 -16.40
CA LEU A 5 0.39 -13.89 -17.74
C LEU A 5 0.07 -15.05 -18.68
N GLN A 6 0.14 -16.29 -18.19
CA GLN A 6 -0.25 -17.49 -18.94
C GLN A 6 -1.76 -17.53 -19.24
N LEU A 7 -2.59 -17.11 -18.29
CA LEU A 7 -4.05 -17.02 -18.48
C LEU A 7 -4.42 -15.97 -19.53
N TRP A 8 -3.74 -14.84 -19.52
CA TRP A 8 -3.95 -13.74 -20.47
C TRP A 8 -3.24 -13.94 -21.80
N GLN A 9 -2.32 -14.92 -21.89
CA GLN A 9 -1.51 -15.20 -23.07
C GLN A 9 -0.66 -14.01 -23.50
N ILE A 10 -0.08 -13.31 -22.52
CA ILE A 10 0.82 -12.18 -22.74
C ILE A 10 2.18 -12.43 -22.09
N SER A 11 3.20 -11.79 -22.63
CA SER A 11 4.54 -11.70 -22.08
C SER A 11 4.64 -10.61 -20.99
N PRO A 12 5.66 -10.68 -20.11
CA PRO A 12 5.99 -9.57 -19.22
C PRO A 12 6.25 -8.25 -19.95
N GLU A 13 6.84 -8.31 -21.15
CA GLU A 13 7.16 -7.16 -21.98
C GLU A 13 5.87 -6.48 -22.49
N GLU A 14 4.91 -7.25 -23.02
CA GLU A 14 3.60 -6.73 -23.43
C GLU A 14 2.82 -6.14 -22.24
N LEU A 15 2.88 -6.76 -21.07
CA LEU A 15 2.27 -6.18 -19.86
C LEU A 15 2.93 -4.84 -19.50
N THR A 16 4.24 -4.71 -19.66
CA THR A 16 4.97 -3.47 -19.38
C THR A 16 4.54 -2.37 -20.34
N GLU A 17 4.46 -2.67 -21.64
CA GLU A 17 3.98 -1.75 -22.67
C GLU A 17 2.55 -1.27 -22.37
N ILE A 18 1.63 -2.19 -22.05
CA ILE A 18 0.25 -1.86 -21.66
C ILE A 18 0.23 -0.90 -20.45
N ILE A 19 1.06 -1.14 -19.43
CA ILE A 19 1.11 -0.29 -18.23
C ILE A 19 1.70 1.09 -18.53
N ASP A 20 2.72 1.16 -19.39
CA ASP A 20 3.38 2.41 -19.76
C ASP A 20 2.47 3.31 -20.62
N GLU A 21 1.69 2.71 -21.53
CA GLU A 21 0.68 3.41 -22.33
C GLU A 21 -0.53 3.88 -21.50
N ASN A 22 -0.75 3.29 -20.33
CA ASN A 22 -1.91 3.56 -19.47
C ASN A 22 -1.50 4.03 -18.06
N PRO A 23 -1.11 5.31 -17.87
CA PRO A 23 -0.62 5.81 -16.58
C PRO A 23 -1.57 5.64 -15.38
N SER A 24 -2.89 5.65 -15.63
CA SER A 24 -3.90 5.41 -14.60
C SER A 24 -3.82 3.97 -14.05
N LEU A 25 -3.62 2.98 -14.93
CA LEU A 25 -3.42 1.59 -14.56
C LEU A 25 -2.14 1.42 -13.75
N ARG A 26 -1.04 2.09 -14.15
CA ARG A 26 0.21 2.09 -13.38
C ARG A 26 -0.01 2.56 -11.94
N GLY A 27 -0.72 3.67 -11.75
CA GLY A 27 -1.03 4.20 -10.41
C GLY A 27 -1.83 3.20 -9.57
N PHE A 28 -2.84 2.58 -10.18
CA PHE A 28 -3.69 1.58 -9.54
C PHE A 28 -2.90 0.32 -9.10
N LEU A 29 -2.08 -0.24 -10.00
CA LEU A 29 -1.24 -1.41 -9.69
C LEU A 29 -0.22 -1.11 -8.60
N ILE A 30 0.41 0.08 -8.62
CA ILE A 30 1.36 0.49 -7.58
C ILE A 30 0.70 0.55 -6.20
N GLY A 31 -0.58 0.96 -6.11
CA GLY A 31 -1.35 0.90 -4.86
C GLY A 31 -1.38 -0.51 -4.28
N TYR A 32 -1.86 -1.49 -5.05
CA TYR A 32 -1.93 -2.88 -4.61
C TYR A 32 -0.57 -3.54 -4.37
N ILE A 33 0.44 -3.21 -5.17
CA ILE A 33 1.82 -3.68 -4.96
C ILE A 33 2.34 -3.15 -3.61
N SER A 34 2.05 -1.91 -3.27
CA SER A 34 2.47 -1.29 -2.01
C SER A 34 1.79 -1.97 -0.81
N GLU A 35 0.49 -2.23 -0.89
CA GLU A 35 -0.23 -3.01 0.14
C GLU A 35 0.36 -4.42 0.32
N TYR A 36 0.61 -5.12 -0.79
CA TYR A 36 1.20 -6.46 -0.78
C TYR A 36 2.57 -6.47 -0.09
N LYS A 37 3.43 -5.51 -0.46
CA LYS A 37 4.77 -5.34 0.13
C LYS A 37 4.69 -5.00 1.62
N LEU A 38 3.82 -4.07 2.02
CA LEU A 38 3.62 -3.71 3.42
C LEU A 38 3.20 -4.92 4.25
N ARG A 39 2.24 -5.70 3.75
CA ARG A 39 1.78 -6.92 4.42
C ARG A 39 2.92 -7.90 4.64
N HIS A 40 3.78 -8.13 3.65
CA HIS A 40 4.93 -9.03 3.80
C HIS A 40 5.99 -8.49 4.77
N LEU A 41 6.23 -7.17 4.74
CA LEU A 41 7.13 -6.52 5.70
C LEU A 41 6.64 -6.71 7.13
N ILE A 42 5.37 -6.41 7.41
CA ILE A 42 4.80 -6.50 8.76
C ILE A 42 4.73 -7.95 9.22
N LYS A 43 4.34 -8.88 8.34
CA LYS A 43 4.26 -10.32 8.67
C LYS A 43 5.58 -10.90 9.18
N SER A 44 6.71 -10.30 8.79
CA SER A 44 8.03 -10.75 9.21
C SER A 44 8.38 -10.40 10.66
N HIS A 45 7.60 -9.52 11.32
CA HIS A 45 7.90 -9.05 12.67
C HIS A 45 7.40 -10.05 13.74
N PRO A 46 8.24 -10.46 14.72
CA PRO A 46 7.91 -11.54 15.67
C PRO A 46 6.71 -11.23 16.58
N ASP A 47 6.50 -9.96 16.93
CA ASP A 47 5.41 -9.53 17.82
C ASP A 47 4.06 -9.31 17.10
N VAL A 48 3.98 -9.56 15.79
CA VAL A 48 2.72 -9.48 15.04
C VAL A 48 1.93 -10.76 15.25
N GLN A 49 0.75 -10.60 15.86
CA GLN A 49 -0.13 -11.70 16.23
C GLN A 49 -1.03 -12.12 15.08
N SER A 50 -1.54 -11.17 14.29
CA SER A 50 -2.35 -11.44 13.11
C SER A 50 -2.36 -10.27 12.13
N ILE A 51 -2.69 -10.58 10.87
CA ILE A 51 -2.85 -9.59 9.81
C ILE A 51 -4.09 -9.96 8.99
N HIS A 52 -4.94 -8.98 8.74
CA HIS A 52 -6.17 -9.11 7.94
C HIS A 52 -6.25 -7.99 6.90
N LYS A 53 -6.54 -8.34 5.65
CA LYS A 53 -6.92 -7.38 4.61
C LYS A 53 -8.46 -7.42 4.51
N PRO A 54 -9.17 -6.31 4.77
CA PRO A 54 -10.61 -6.22 4.58
C PRO A 54 -11.02 -6.45 3.12
N ASP A 55 -12.28 -6.82 2.90
CA ASP A 55 -12.88 -6.83 1.58
C ASP A 55 -13.05 -5.39 1.08
N ASP A 56 -12.54 -5.07 -0.12
CA ASP A 56 -12.63 -3.73 -0.73
C ASP A 56 -14.10 -3.30 -0.93
N HIS A 57 -15.07 -4.22 -0.92
CA HIS A 57 -16.50 -3.93 -1.00
C HIS A 57 -17.17 -3.69 0.37
N ASP A 58 -16.53 -4.04 1.47
CA ASP A 58 -17.08 -3.84 2.81
C ASP A 58 -16.83 -2.41 3.29
N ARG A 59 -17.89 -1.60 3.31
CA ARG A 59 -17.83 -0.20 3.76
C ARG A 59 -17.89 -0.04 5.27
N SER A 60 -18.12 -1.11 6.03
CA SER A 60 -18.20 -1.06 7.50
C SER A 60 -16.82 -0.97 8.15
N VAL A 61 -15.77 -1.41 7.44
CA VAL A 61 -14.39 -1.41 7.91
C VAL A 61 -13.56 -0.51 6.99
N LYS A 62 -12.91 0.51 7.55
CA LYS A 62 -11.95 1.35 6.82
C LYS A 62 -10.53 0.84 7.03
N GLY A 63 -9.69 0.93 6.01
CA GLY A 63 -8.26 0.61 6.06
C GLY A 63 -7.85 -0.50 5.09
N ASN A 64 -6.60 -0.45 4.61
CA ASN A 64 -6.06 -1.49 3.71
C ASN A 64 -5.56 -2.72 4.46
N LEU A 65 -5.13 -2.55 5.72
CA LEU A 65 -4.55 -3.64 6.52
C LEU A 65 -4.86 -3.45 8.00
N ILE A 66 -5.37 -4.50 8.65
CA ILE A 66 -5.59 -4.55 10.10
C ILE A 66 -4.55 -5.50 10.71
N VAL A 67 -3.84 -5.02 11.72
CA VAL A 67 -2.72 -5.72 12.35
C VAL A 67 -2.95 -5.80 13.85
N GLN A 68 -2.83 -7.00 14.42
CA GLN A 68 -2.71 -7.18 15.86
C GLN A 68 -1.25 -7.22 16.25
N TYR A 69 -0.83 -6.29 17.10
CA TYR A 69 0.55 -6.14 17.55
C TYR A 69 0.59 -5.83 19.04
N ARG A 70 1.24 -6.71 19.82
CA ARG A 70 1.35 -6.60 21.30
C ARG A 70 0.00 -6.34 22.00
N GLY A 71 -1.07 -6.99 21.56
CA GLY A 71 -2.41 -6.83 22.13
C GLY A 71 -3.14 -5.54 21.71
N HIS A 72 -2.60 -4.79 20.75
CA HIS A 72 -3.23 -3.60 20.18
C HIS A 72 -3.59 -3.81 18.71
N THR A 73 -4.77 -3.32 18.33
CA THR A 73 -5.24 -3.30 16.95
C THR A 73 -4.75 -2.02 16.26
N PHE A 74 -4.07 -2.17 15.14
CA PHE A 74 -3.69 -1.08 14.24
C PHE A 74 -4.43 -1.23 12.92
N ILE A 75 -5.01 -0.14 12.44
CA ILE A 75 -5.60 -0.03 11.11
C ILE A 75 -4.66 0.83 10.28
N LEU A 76 -4.16 0.28 9.19
CA LEU A 76 -3.17 0.90 8.33
C LEU A 76 -3.78 1.24 6.97
N GLU A 77 -3.45 2.44 6.50
CA GLU A 77 -3.82 2.94 5.19
C GLU A 77 -2.52 3.22 4.41
N VAL A 78 -2.40 2.65 3.21
CA VAL A 78 -1.23 2.79 2.34
C VAL A 78 -1.52 3.87 1.30
N LYS A 79 -0.67 4.89 1.26
CA LYS A 79 -0.75 5.97 0.27
C LYS A 79 0.54 6.04 -0.52
N SER A 80 0.42 6.15 -1.84
CA SER A 80 1.54 6.44 -2.73
C SER A 80 1.51 7.92 -3.11
N LEU A 81 2.63 8.62 -2.95
CA LEU A 81 2.76 10.02 -3.34
C LEU A 81 3.23 10.14 -4.79
N GLN A 82 2.67 11.11 -5.51
CA GLN A 82 3.10 11.41 -6.87
C GLN A 82 4.39 12.23 -6.86
N LYS A 83 5.22 12.10 -7.90
CA LYS A 83 6.52 12.79 -7.97
C LYS A 83 6.39 14.31 -7.88
N ASN A 84 5.31 14.88 -8.42
CA ASN A 84 5.03 16.32 -8.35
C ASN A 84 4.53 16.78 -6.97
N SER A 85 4.11 15.85 -6.09
CA SER A 85 3.68 16.15 -4.73
C SER A 85 4.81 15.99 -3.71
N ILE A 86 6.03 15.70 -4.17
CA ILE A 86 7.24 15.59 -3.34
C ILE A 86 8.30 16.60 -3.78
N TYR A 87 9.05 17.14 -2.84
CA TYR A 87 10.19 18.01 -3.12
C TYR A 87 11.32 17.79 -2.11
N LEU A 88 12.55 18.01 -2.55
CA LEU A 88 13.75 17.89 -1.72
C LEU A 88 14.15 19.29 -1.23
N SER A 89 14.43 19.42 0.07
CA SER A 89 14.98 20.65 0.65
C SER A 89 16.09 20.27 1.63
N GLY A 90 17.34 20.60 1.27
CA GLY A 90 18.53 20.03 1.92
C GLY A 90 18.55 18.51 1.79
N ASP A 91 18.78 17.80 2.91
CA ASP A 91 18.78 16.34 2.98
C ASP A 91 17.41 15.73 3.32
N ARG A 92 16.33 16.51 3.23
CA ARG A 92 14.98 16.09 3.62
C ARG A 92 14.03 16.06 2.43
N LEU A 93 13.32 14.94 2.30
CA LEU A 93 12.23 14.79 1.35
C LEU A 93 10.91 15.20 2.02
N PHE A 94 10.21 16.13 1.41
CA PHE A 94 8.89 16.60 1.83
C PHE A 94 7.84 16.12 0.84
N GLY A 95 6.63 15.86 1.32
CA GLY A 95 5.51 15.53 0.47
C GLY A 95 4.17 15.83 1.14
N THR A 96 3.17 16.12 0.31
CA THR A 96 1.80 16.39 0.78
C THR A 96 0.90 15.19 0.48
N VAL A 97 0.17 14.73 1.49
CA VAL A 97 -0.81 13.66 1.37
C VAL A 97 -2.13 14.11 1.97
N GLN A 98 -3.24 13.69 1.37
CA GLN A 98 -4.55 13.85 1.99
C GLN A 98 -4.75 12.76 3.04
N VAL A 99 -4.94 13.19 4.29
CA VAL A 99 -5.21 12.32 5.44
C VAL A 99 -6.66 12.56 5.84
N ASP A 100 -7.59 11.92 5.14
CA ASP A 100 -9.00 12.01 5.49
C ASP A 100 -9.32 11.10 6.69
N ALA A 101 -10.02 11.64 7.69
CA ALA A 101 -10.43 10.95 8.91
C ALA A 101 -9.32 10.14 9.65
N SER A 102 -8.04 10.45 9.44
CA SER A 102 -6.93 9.73 10.07
C SER A 102 -6.21 10.58 11.13
N ASP A 103 -5.72 9.90 12.14
CA ASP A 103 -5.08 10.48 13.30
C ASP A 103 -3.65 10.96 12.97
N LYS A 104 -3.36 12.24 13.25
CA LYS A 104 -2.04 12.87 13.06
C LYS A 104 -1.27 13.08 14.36
N ARG A 105 -1.69 12.43 15.46
CA ARG A 105 -1.04 12.57 16.76
C ARG A 105 0.41 12.10 16.69
N THR A 106 1.31 12.92 17.23
CA THR A 106 2.69 12.52 17.45
C THR A 106 2.74 11.46 18.55
N VAL A 107 3.05 10.22 18.18
CA VAL A 107 3.32 9.15 19.15
C VAL A 107 4.73 9.34 19.71
N ARG A 108 4.83 9.54 21.02
CA ARG A 108 6.12 9.51 21.73
C ARG A 108 6.26 8.12 22.35
N PHE A 109 7.27 7.37 21.91
CA PHE A 109 7.64 6.13 22.58
C PHE A 109 8.35 6.49 23.89
N ALA A 110 7.93 5.86 24.98
CA ALA A 110 8.59 5.98 26.29
C ALA A 110 9.91 5.17 26.30
#